data_AF-A0A6M0C0B5-F1
#
_entry.id   AF-A0A6M0C0B5-F1
#
_cell.length_a   1.000
_cell.length_b   1.000
_cell.length_c   1.000
_cell.angle_alpha   90.00
_cell.angle_beta   90.00
_cell.angle_gamma   90.00
#
_symmetry.space_group_name_H-M   'P 1'
#
loop_
_entity.id
_entity.type
_entity.pdbx_description
1 polymer ?
#
loop_
_entity_poly.entity_id
_entity_poly.type
_entity_poly.pdbx_seq_one_letter_code
_entity_poly.pdbx_strand_id
1 'polypeptide(L)'
;MSKKELVRTLLAQQKVIEKLEREIEKLKISRDLDSKSSSKPPSTDILKKSETAKHSEDNPKSEPKKRLPGGQPGHQGKTRQGFSRIDRIEILKPFVCINCGQTEFLSEPIEVETQQVAQLVAQPIEIVEYHRHSCQCRGCSQVTSASWSSEMIPGQDLGVKLQAFLGWLGHIGHLPYEKQQEMLWELGKIDIGLGTLV
;
A
#
# COMPACT_ATOMS: atom_id res chain seq x y z
N MET A 1 30.08 -46.79 -43.98
CA MET A 1 30.47 -45.41 -43.63
C MET A 1 31.95 -45.22 -43.88
N SER A 2 32.32 -44.18 -44.61
CA SER A 2 33.72 -43.83 -44.86
C SER A 2 34.41 -43.37 -43.56
N LYS A 3 35.70 -43.66 -43.40
CA LYS A 3 36.50 -43.21 -42.25
C LYS A 3 36.40 -41.69 -42.05
N LYS A 4 36.25 -40.92 -43.14
CA LYS A 4 36.05 -39.47 -43.10
C LYS A 4 34.68 -39.05 -42.56
N GLU A 5 33.64 -39.83 -42.84
CA GLU A 5 32.29 -39.57 -42.31
C GLU A 5 32.24 -39.86 -40.82
N LEU A 6 32.85 -40.96 -40.37
CA LEU A 6 32.93 -41.33 -38.96
C LEU A 6 33.61 -40.25 -38.11
N VAL A 7 34.72 -39.68 -38.62
CA VAL A 7 35.45 -38.60 -37.95
C VAL A 7 34.61 -37.32 -37.87
N ARG A 8 33.82 -37.00 -38.90
CA ARG A 8 32.92 -35.84 -38.87
C ARG A 8 31.81 -36.02 -37.83
N THR A 9 31.24 -37.23 -37.74
CA THR A 9 30.20 -37.52 -36.75
C THR A 9 30.74 -37.45 -35.32
N LEU A 10 31.95 -37.97 -35.08
CA LEU A 10 32.63 -37.87 -33.77
C LEU A 10 32.88 -36.42 -33.36
N LEU A 11 33.40 -35.58 -34.26
CA LEU A 11 33.63 -34.17 -33.97
C LEU A 11 32.32 -33.38 -33.73
N ALA A 12 31.25 -33.73 -34.44
CA ALA A 12 29.94 -33.13 -34.21
C ALA A 12 29.36 -33.54 -32.84
N GLN A 13 29.50 -34.81 -32.47
CA GLN A 13 29.08 -35.32 -31.16
C GLN A 13 29.86 -34.66 -30.01
N GLN A 14 31.17 -34.49 -30.16
CA GLN A 14 32.01 -33.86 -29.14
C GLN A 14 31.60 -32.41 -28.86
N LYS A 15 31.26 -31.63 -29.90
CA LYS A 15 30.73 -30.27 -29.74
C LYS A 15 29.38 -30.24 -29.02
N VAL A 16 28.51 -31.22 -29.28
CA VAL A 16 27.22 -31.32 -28.60
C VAL A 16 27.42 -31.69 -27.14
N ILE A 17 28.33 -32.61 -26.83
CA ILE A 17 28.67 -33.00 -25.46
C ILE A 17 29.18 -31.78 -24.68
N GLU A 18 30.14 -31.02 -25.20
CA GLU A 18 30.65 -29.81 -24.53
C GLU A 18 29.59 -28.72 -24.33
N LYS A 19 28.59 -28.63 -25.22
CA LYS A 19 27.48 -27.69 -25.07
C LYS A 19 26.53 -28.15 -23.95
N LEU A 20 26.18 -29.43 -23.96
CA LEU A 20 25.32 -30.03 -22.94
C LEU A 20 25.96 -30.01 -21.56
N GLU A 21 27.26 -30.27 -21.45
CA GLU A 21 28.00 -30.17 -20.19
C GLU A 21 27.97 -28.74 -19.63
N ARG A 22 28.15 -27.71 -20.48
CA ARG A 22 28.03 -26.31 -20.07
C ARG A 22 26.61 -25.92 -19.65
N GLU A 23 25.59 -26.44 -20.32
CA GLU A 23 24.19 -26.23 -19.92
C GLU A 23 23.87 -26.94 -18.60
N ILE A 24 24.36 -28.17 -18.42
CA ILE A 24 24.22 -28.92 -17.16
C ILE A 24 24.91 -28.18 -16.01
N GLU A 25 26.11 -27.62 -16.22
CA GLU A 25 26.83 -26.84 -15.20
C GLU A 25 26.02 -25.59 -14.80
N LYS A 26 25.51 -24.83 -15.79
CA LYS A 26 24.65 -23.66 -15.54
C LYS A 26 23.36 -24.02 -14.81
N LEU A 27 22.72 -25.13 -15.19
CA LEU A 27 21.49 -25.61 -14.56
C LEU A 27 21.74 -26.20 -13.17
N LYS A 28 22.91 -26.80 -12.92
CA LYS A 28 23.32 -27.21 -11.57
C LYS A 28 23.57 -26.00 -10.68
N ILE A 29 24.28 -24.97 -11.17
CA ILE A 29 24.49 -23.72 -10.41
C ILE A 29 23.15 -23.04 -10.10
N SER A 30 22.19 -23.05 -11.02
CA SER A 30 20.86 -22.48 -10.77
C SER A 30 19.99 -23.33 -9.85
N ARG A 31 20.19 -24.66 -9.82
CA ARG A 31 19.47 -25.60 -8.97
C ARG A 31 20.05 -25.71 -7.55
N ASP A 32 21.37 -25.59 -7.38
CA ASP A 32 22.07 -25.64 -6.08
C ASP A 32 21.92 -24.34 -5.29
N LEU A 33 21.16 -23.36 -5.82
CA LEU A 33 20.57 -22.27 -5.04
C LEU A 33 19.32 -22.76 -4.29
N ASP A 34 19.47 -23.84 -3.52
CA ASP A 34 18.50 -24.24 -2.53
C ASP A 34 18.72 -23.40 -1.26
N SER A 35 17.60 -23.01 -0.65
CA SER A 35 17.39 -21.94 0.33
C SER A 35 18.03 -22.12 1.73
N LYS A 36 19.19 -22.79 1.82
CA LYS A 36 19.92 -23.01 3.08
C LYS A 36 21.30 -22.36 3.17
N SER A 37 21.81 -21.71 2.11
CA SER A 37 23.12 -21.01 2.20
C SER A 37 23.19 -19.65 1.49
N SER A 38 22.07 -19.00 1.17
CA SER A 38 22.10 -17.67 0.56
C SER A 38 21.00 -16.78 1.12
N SER A 39 21.40 -15.62 1.62
CA SER A 39 20.59 -14.54 2.18
C SER A 39 19.62 -13.95 1.15
N LYS A 40 18.62 -14.74 0.73
CA LYS A 40 17.52 -14.31 -0.13
C LYS A 40 16.20 -14.39 0.65
N PRO A 41 15.32 -13.38 0.55
CA PRO A 41 14.04 -13.37 1.25
C PRO A 41 13.12 -14.49 0.72
N PRO A 42 12.19 -15.01 1.55
CA PRO A 42 11.38 -16.18 1.25
C PRO A 42 10.36 -15.98 0.12
N SER A 43 10.28 -14.76 -0.44
CA SER A 43 9.33 -14.34 -1.46
C SER A 43 9.71 -14.73 -2.91
N THR A 44 10.80 -15.50 -3.11
CA THR A 44 11.22 -15.94 -4.47
C THR A 44 10.97 -17.41 -4.78
N ASP A 45 10.41 -18.19 -3.85
CA ASP A 45 10.05 -19.60 -4.08
C ASP A 45 8.59 -19.76 -4.58
N ILE A 46 8.23 -19.01 -5.63
CA ILE A 46 6.86 -19.00 -6.19
C ILE A 46 6.66 -20.12 -7.22
N LEU A 47 7.73 -20.82 -7.65
CA LEU A 47 7.65 -21.78 -8.77
C LEU A 47 7.87 -23.26 -8.41
N LYS A 48 7.94 -23.62 -7.11
CA LYS A 48 8.01 -25.02 -6.67
C LYS A 48 6.99 -25.39 -5.59
N LYS A 49 5.81 -24.77 -5.60
CA LYS A 49 4.66 -25.36 -4.87
C LYS A 49 4.12 -26.51 -5.72
N SER A 50 4.72 -27.69 -5.57
CA SER A 50 4.05 -28.91 -6.00
C SER A 50 2.79 -29.05 -5.14
N GLU A 51 1.63 -28.96 -5.78
CA GLU A 51 0.37 -29.43 -5.25
C GLU A 51 0.44 -30.96 -5.14
N THR A 52 1.26 -31.45 -4.22
CA THR A 52 1.10 -32.80 -3.69
C THR A 52 0.72 -32.63 -2.23
N ALA A 53 -0.59 -32.50 -2.05
CA ALA A 53 -1.23 -32.86 -0.81
C ALA A 53 -0.68 -34.23 -0.40
N LYS A 54 0.18 -34.24 0.62
CA LYS A 54 0.44 -35.46 1.37
C LYS A 54 -0.88 -35.81 2.02
N HIS A 55 -1.61 -36.71 1.37
CA HIS A 55 -2.65 -37.52 1.98
C HIS A 55 -2.01 -38.22 3.18
N SER A 56 -2.16 -37.60 4.36
CA SER A 56 -2.19 -38.36 5.60
C SER A 56 -3.64 -38.79 5.74
N GLU A 57 -3.90 -39.99 5.24
CA GLU A 57 -5.03 -40.81 5.67
C GLU A 57 -4.85 -41.01 7.17
N ASP A 58 -5.61 -40.25 7.96
CA ASP A 58 -6.08 -40.59 9.31
C ASP A 58 -6.60 -39.31 9.98
N ASN A 59 -7.84 -38.93 9.65
CA ASN A 59 -8.72 -38.25 10.61
C ASN A 59 -10.16 -38.26 10.06
N PRO A 60 -11.15 -38.73 10.84
CA PRO A 60 -12.52 -38.83 10.37
C PRO A 60 -13.10 -37.44 10.11
N LYS A 61 -13.68 -37.30 8.91
CA LYS A 61 -14.31 -36.09 8.36
C LYS A 61 -15.30 -35.48 9.35
N SER A 62 -14.91 -34.41 10.03
CA SER A 62 -15.89 -33.48 10.60
C SER A 62 -16.49 -32.67 9.45
N GLU A 63 -17.80 -32.78 9.25
CA GLU A 63 -18.55 -31.97 8.29
C GLU A 63 -18.15 -30.48 8.40
N PRO A 64 -18.03 -29.76 7.26
CA PRO A 64 -17.72 -28.34 7.31
C PRO A 64 -18.90 -27.62 7.94
N LYS A 65 -18.80 -27.28 9.24
CA LYS A 65 -19.73 -26.36 9.89
C LYS A 65 -19.80 -25.10 9.03
N LYS A 66 -20.94 -24.89 8.37
CA LYS A 66 -21.28 -23.63 7.70
C LYS A 66 -21.05 -22.52 8.71
N ARG A 67 -19.96 -21.75 8.53
CA ARG A 67 -19.67 -20.59 9.37
C ARG A 67 -20.79 -19.59 9.10
N LEU A 68 -21.72 -19.49 10.05
CA LEU A 68 -22.74 -18.46 10.00
C LEU A 68 -22.05 -17.09 10.05
N PRO A 69 -22.52 -16.10 9.28
CA PRO A 69 -22.00 -14.74 9.38
C PRO A 69 -22.21 -14.23 10.82
N GLY A 70 -21.11 -13.91 11.51
CA GLY A 70 -21.13 -13.47 12.91
C GLY A 70 -19.84 -13.80 13.65
N GLY A 71 -19.65 -13.20 14.83
CA GLY A 71 -18.58 -13.59 15.76
C GLY A 71 -18.76 -15.03 16.23
N GLN A 72 -17.69 -15.67 16.72
CA GLN A 72 -17.81 -17.04 17.24
C GLN A 72 -18.85 -17.09 18.38
N PRO A 73 -19.61 -18.18 18.50
CA PRO A 73 -20.58 -18.36 19.59
C PRO A 73 -19.91 -18.09 20.95
N GLY A 74 -20.40 -17.09 21.69
CA GLY A 74 -19.84 -16.65 22.97
C GLY A 74 -19.06 -15.33 22.93
N HIS A 75 -18.73 -14.78 21.75
CA HIS A 75 -18.21 -13.42 21.68
C HIS A 75 -19.33 -12.41 21.93
N GLN A 76 -19.21 -11.65 23.03
CA GLN A 76 -20.04 -10.47 23.24
C GLN A 76 -19.81 -9.48 22.09
N GLY A 77 -20.86 -9.18 21.34
CA GLY A 77 -20.84 -8.10 20.37
C GLY A 77 -20.56 -6.79 21.08
N LYS A 78 -19.47 -6.12 20.74
CA LYS A 78 -19.27 -4.72 21.13
C LYS A 78 -19.98 -3.86 20.09
N THR A 79 -21.18 -3.38 20.41
CA THR A 79 -21.85 -2.36 19.60
C THR A 79 -20.92 -1.15 19.51
N ARG A 80 -20.68 -0.65 18.29
CA ARG A 80 -19.80 0.51 18.06
C ARG A 80 -20.41 1.73 18.76
N GLN A 81 -19.63 2.42 19.59
CA GLN A 81 -20.06 3.59 20.36
C GLN A 81 -19.94 4.91 19.57
N GLY A 82 -19.79 4.84 18.25
CA GLY A 82 -19.44 6.00 17.42
C GLY A 82 -18.01 6.51 17.68
N PHE A 83 -17.72 7.69 17.13
CA PHE A 83 -16.49 8.45 17.31
C PHE A 83 -16.76 9.65 18.23
N SER A 84 -15.83 9.94 19.13
CA SER A 84 -15.95 11.10 20.05
C SER A 84 -15.69 12.44 19.36
N ARG A 85 -14.97 12.42 18.23
CA ARG A 85 -14.62 13.58 17.43
C ARG A 85 -15.45 13.56 16.14
N ILE A 86 -16.04 14.70 15.80
CA ILE A 86 -16.77 14.91 14.55
C ILE A 86 -16.06 16.01 13.77
N ASP A 87 -15.53 15.68 12.59
CA ASP A 87 -14.81 16.63 11.73
C ASP A 87 -15.75 17.43 10.82
N ARG A 88 -16.88 16.86 10.42
CA ARG A 88 -17.90 17.47 9.56
C ARG A 88 -19.28 16.89 9.86
N ILE A 89 -20.31 17.72 9.80
CA ILE A 89 -21.71 17.29 9.83
C ILE A 89 -22.32 17.57 8.46
N GLU A 90 -22.91 16.55 7.84
CA GLU A 90 -23.63 16.65 6.58
C GLU A 90 -25.10 16.33 6.82
N ILE A 91 -25.97 17.33 6.63
CA ILE A 91 -27.41 17.19 6.85
C ILE A 91 -28.06 16.76 5.54
N LEU A 92 -28.48 15.50 5.48
CA LEU A 92 -29.20 14.96 4.33
C LEU A 92 -30.69 15.30 4.45
N LYS A 93 -31.22 16.07 3.50
CA LYS A 93 -32.64 16.40 3.40
C LYS A 93 -33.22 15.85 2.11
N PRO A 94 -34.48 15.36 2.12
CA PRO A 94 -35.16 15.03 0.87
C PRO A 94 -35.37 16.31 0.05
N PHE A 95 -35.07 16.25 -1.25
CA PHE A 95 -35.31 17.36 -2.18
C PHE A 95 -36.67 17.23 -2.90
N VAL A 96 -37.19 16.00 -3.02
CA VAL A 96 -38.44 15.68 -3.71
C VAL A 96 -39.15 14.57 -2.94
N CYS A 97 -40.46 14.72 -2.74
CA CYS A 97 -41.29 13.68 -2.16
C CYS A 97 -41.42 12.53 -3.14
N ILE A 98 -40.97 11.33 -2.74
CA ILE A 98 -41.01 10.14 -3.61
C ILE A 98 -42.43 9.70 -3.97
N ASN A 99 -43.44 10.10 -3.18
CA ASN A 99 -44.82 9.68 -3.39
C ASN A 99 -45.63 10.65 -4.27
N CYS A 100 -45.48 11.97 -4.09
CA CYS A 100 -46.26 12.98 -4.82
C CYS A 100 -45.44 13.93 -5.69
N GLY A 101 -44.11 13.88 -5.64
CA GLY A 101 -43.21 14.72 -6.45
C GLY A 101 -43.08 16.17 -6.00
N GLN A 102 -43.77 16.60 -4.95
CA GLN A 102 -43.62 17.96 -4.42
C GLN A 102 -42.25 18.17 -3.77
N THR A 103 -41.79 19.43 -3.79
CA THR A 103 -40.49 19.85 -3.25
C THR A 103 -40.60 20.64 -1.96
N GLU A 104 -41.83 20.95 -1.52
CA GLU A 104 -42.09 21.66 -0.27
C GLU A 104 -42.21 20.65 0.88
N PHE A 105 -41.33 20.80 1.87
CA PHE A 105 -41.34 20.04 3.11
C PHE A 105 -41.53 20.99 4.29
N LEU A 106 -41.98 20.45 5.42
CA LEU A 106 -41.99 21.18 6.68
C LEU A 106 -40.56 21.63 7.05
N SER A 107 -40.45 22.79 7.68
CA SER A 107 -39.16 23.37 8.07
C SER A 107 -38.45 22.56 9.15
N GLU A 108 -39.21 22.00 10.09
CA GLU A 108 -38.70 21.17 11.18
C GLU A 108 -38.75 19.67 10.81
N PRO A 109 -37.69 18.90 11.09
CA PRO A 109 -37.71 17.47 10.87
C PRO A 109 -38.64 16.78 11.87
N ILE A 110 -39.39 15.78 11.40
CA ILE A 110 -40.22 14.93 12.27
C ILE A 110 -39.33 13.99 13.11
N GLU A 111 -38.22 13.53 12.54
CA GLU A 111 -37.22 12.65 13.16
C GLU A 111 -35.83 12.94 12.58
N VAL A 112 -34.78 12.72 13.37
CA VAL A 112 -33.38 12.82 12.93
C VAL A 112 -32.63 11.56 13.35
N GLU A 113 -32.31 10.71 12.38
CA GLU A 113 -31.38 9.60 12.56
C GLU A 113 -29.93 10.08 12.40
N THR A 114 -29.01 9.59 13.23
CA THR A 114 -27.58 9.94 13.17
C THR A 114 -26.73 8.70 12.90
N GLN A 115 -25.90 8.76 11.85
CA GLN A 115 -24.89 7.75 11.55
C GLN A 115 -23.53 8.43 11.36
N GLN A 116 -22.50 7.90 12.02
CA GLN A 116 -21.13 8.39 11.89
C GLN A 116 -20.27 7.41 11.08
N VAL A 117 -19.47 7.96 10.18
CA VAL A 117 -18.56 7.19 9.32
C VAL A 117 -17.20 7.89 9.30
N ALA A 118 -16.12 7.13 9.44
CA ALA A 118 -14.78 7.61 9.14
C ALA A 118 -14.55 7.51 7.62
N GLN A 119 -14.25 8.62 6.96
CA GLN A 119 -14.16 8.69 5.51
C GLN A 119 -12.82 9.29 5.08
N LEU A 120 -12.23 8.71 4.02
CA LEU A 120 -11.14 9.34 3.28
C LEU A 120 -11.71 10.53 2.49
N VAL A 121 -11.23 11.73 2.80
CA VAL A 121 -11.66 12.97 2.14
C VAL A 121 -11.01 13.14 0.77
N ALA A 122 -11.59 13.97 -0.10
CA ALA A 122 -11.14 14.14 -1.49
C ALA A 122 -9.72 14.72 -1.62
N GLN A 123 -9.32 15.60 -0.68
CA GLN A 123 -7.98 16.20 -0.63
C GLN A 123 -7.38 15.94 0.76
N PRO A 124 -6.90 14.71 1.03
CA PRO A 124 -6.34 14.34 2.32
C PRO A 124 -4.94 14.93 2.55
N ILE A 125 -4.29 15.45 1.51
CA ILE A 125 -3.01 16.15 1.58
C ILE A 125 -3.20 17.56 1.05
N GLU A 126 -2.88 18.56 1.88
CA GLU A 126 -2.97 19.98 1.54
C GLU A 126 -1.61 20.51 1.10
N ILE A 127 -1.59 21.29 0.01
CA ILE A 127 -0.40 22.01 -0.45
C ILE A 127 -0.46 23.43 0.10
N VAL A 128 0.50 23.76 0.96
CA VAL A 128 0.56 25.07 1.63
C VAL A 128 1.75 25.85 1.10
N GLU A 129 1.48 26.99 0.46
CA GLU A 129 2.49 27.96 0.06
C GLU A 129 2.67 29.02 1.16
N TYR A 130 3.89 29.16 1.68
CA TYR A 130 4.19 30.11 2.75
C TYR A 130 4.82 31.38 2.19
N HIS A 131 4.12 32.51 2.30
CA HIS A 131 4.65 33.83 2.00
C HIS A 131 5.30 34.45 3.23
N ARG A 132 6.63 34.52 3.25
CA ARG A 132 7.37 35.19 4.32
C ARG A 132 7.61 36.65 3.96
N HIS A 133 6.95 37.54 4.71
CA HIS A 133 7.11 38.97 4.52
C HIS A 133 8.22 39.54 5.42
N SER A 134 8.95 40.50 4.86
CA SER A 134 9.87 41.38 5.58
C SER A 134 9.26 42.78 5.57
N CYS A 135 9.03 43.35 6.74
CA CYS A 135 8.37 44.63 6.89
C CYS A 135 9.27 45.60 7.67
N GLN A 136 9.20 46.88 7.31
CA GLN A 136 9.92 47.93 8.02
C GLN A 136 9.08 48.44 9.19
N CYS A 137 9.67 48.46 10.39
CA CYS A 137 9.04 49.02 11.57
C CYS A 137 8.92 50.54 11.43
N ARG A 138 7.72 51.10 11.63
CA ARG A 138 7.50 52.56 11.55
C ARG A 138 8.17 53.33 12.70
N GLY A 139 8.41 52.69 13.84
CA GLY A 139 8.99 53.34 15.02
C GLY A 139 10.52 53.45 14.97
N CYS A 140 11.20 52.39 14.55
CA CYS A 140 12.67 52.32 14.56
C CYS A 140 13.30 52.13 13.18
N SER A 141 12.50 52.09 12.11
CA SER A 141 12.94 51.87 10.72
C SER A 141 13.65 50.53 10.46
N GLN A 142 13.76 49.64 11.45
CA GLN A 142 14.35 48.32 11.31
C GLN A 142 13.46 47.42 10.44
N VAL A 143 14.07 46.69 9.50
CA VAL A 143 13.38 45.64 8.74
C VAL A 143 13.36 44.35 9.57
N THR A 144 12.17 43.76 9.75
CA THR A 144 11.96 42.50 10.47
C THR A 144 11.17 41.54 9.59
N SER A 145 11.53 40.26 9.62
CA SER A 145 10.83 39.22 8.86
C SER A 145 9.99 38.34 9.80
N ALA A 146 8.86 37.84 9.30
CA ALA A 146 8.09 36.82 9.99
C ALA A 146 8.93 35.55 10.24
N SER A 147 8.59 34.78 11.28
CA SER A 147 9.15 33.44 11.49
C SER A 147 8.46 32.44 10.56
N TRP A 148 9.17 31.38 10.17
CA TRP A 148 8.55 30.26 9.46
C TRP A 148 7.58 29.49 10.35
N SER A 149 6.59 28.83 9.74
CA SER A 149 5.66 27.95 10.47
C SER A 149 6.42 26.79 11.11
N SER A 150 6.00 26.37 12.31
CA SER A 150 6.50 25.16 12.96
C SER A 150 6.06 23.87 12.25
N GLU A 151 5.12 23.96 11.31
CA GLU A 151 4.61 22.81 10.54
C GLU A 151 5.43 22.53 9.27
N MET A 152 6.34 23.43 8.90
CA MET A 152 7.24 23.26 7.75
C MET A 152 8.68 23.05 8.19
N ILE A 153 9.48 22.47 7.29
CA ILE A 153 10.93 22.37 7.44
C ILE A 153 11.56 23.19 6.31
N PRO A 154 12.34 24.25 6.60
CA PRO A 154 12.93 25.09 5.56
C PRO A 154 13.78 24.30 4.58
N GLY A 155 13.50 24.45 3.27
CA GLY A 155 14.22 23.76 2.20
C GLY A 155 13.76 22.33 1.91
N GLN A 156 12.67 21.88 2.53
CA GLN A 156 12.03 20.58 2.26
C GLN A 156 10.68 20.77 1.59
N ASP A 157 10.31 19.83 0.72
CA ASP A 157 9.04 19.86 -0.02
C ASP A 157 7.84 19.35 0.81
N LEU A 158 8.13 18.59 1.87
CA LEU A 158 7.11 17.92 2.69
C LEU A 158 7.07 18.52 4.10
N GLY A 159 5.87 18.85 4.56
CA GLY A 159 5.65 19.35 5.92
C GLY A 159 5.91 18.30 7.00
N VAL A 160 6.12 18.76 8.23
CA VAL A 160 6.54 17.94 9.38
C VAL A 160 5.63 16.72 9.60
N LYS A 161 4.31 16.93 9.56
CA LYS A 161 3.32 15.87 9.80
C LYS A 161 3.33 14.79 8.70
N LEU A 162 3.47 15.21 7.43
CA LEU A 162 3.49 14.29 6.30
C LEU A 162 4.78 13.47 6.29
N GLN A 163 5.93 14.09 6.54
CA GLN A 163 7.20 13.38 6.70
C GLN A 163 7.16 12.37 7.85
N ALA A 164 6.60 12.75 9.01
CA ALA A 164 6.47 11.83 10.14
C ALA A 164 5.59 10.62 9.80
N PHE A 165 4.50 10.82 9.06
CA PHE A 165 3.63 9.74 8.59
C PHE A 165 4.33 8.80 7.61
N LEU A 166 5.06 9.35 6.62
CA LEU A 166 5.84 8.56 5.66
C LEU A 166 6.96 7.76 6.34
N GLY A 167 7.66 8.37 7.31
CA GLY A 167 8.65 7.68 8.13
C GLY A 167 8.05 6.52 8.91
N TRP A 168 6.85 6.68 9.47
CA TRP A 168 6.11 5.60 10.11
C TRP A 168 5.71 4.51 9.11
N LEU A 169 5.21 4.88 7.92
CA LEU A 169 4.86 3.92 6.86
C LEU A 169 6.07 3.11 6.38
N GLY A 170 7.23 3.74 6.22
CA GLY A 170 8.46 3.04 5.83
C GLY A 170 8.98 2.13 6.94
N HIS A 171 9.08 2.64 8.17
CA HIS A 171 9.73 1.93 9.27
C HIS A 171 8.83 0.86 9.91
N ILE A 172 7.57 1.20 10.18
CA ILE A 172 6.60 0.32 10.88
C ILE A 172 5.64 -0.32 9.88
N GLY A 173 5.16 0.45 8.90
CA GLY A 173 4.25 -0.05 7.86
C GLY A 173 4.93 -0.91 6.79
N HIS A 174 6.28 -0.94 6.77
CA HIS A 174 7.11 -1.61 5.77
C HIS A 174 6.72 -1.31 4.32
N LEU A 175 6.25 -0.08 4.06
CA LEU A 175 5.87 0.38 2.73
C LEU A 175 7.11 0.87 1.98
N PRO A 176 7.51 0.25 0.84
CA PRO A 176 8.65 0.71 0.05
C PRO A 176 8.47 2.15 -0.44
N TYR A 177 9.57 2.86 -0.69
CA TYR A 177 9.51 4.27 -1.11
C TYR A 177 8.74 4.48 -2.42
N GLU A 178 8.83 3.55 -3.37
CA GLU A 178 8.06 3.62 -4.63
C GLU A 178 6.56 3.55 -4.38
N LYS A 179 6.14 2.77 -3.36
CA LYS A 179 4.73 2.67 -2.97
C LYS A 179 4.25 3.86 -2.14
N GLN A 180 5.14 4.46 -1.36
CA GLN A 180 4.86 5.73 -0.70
C GLN A 180 4.68 6.86 -1.74
N GLN A 181 5.54 6.93 -2.75
CA GLN A 181 5.41 7.87 -3.87
C GLN A 181 4.09 7.69 -4.62
N GLU A 182 3.73 6.44 -4.98
CA GLU A 182 2.45 6.12 -5.60
C GLU A 182 1.27 6.57 -4.73
N MET A 183 1.33 6.35 -3.42
CA MET A 183 0.29 6.81 -2.49
C MET A 183 0.16 8.34 -2.47
N LEU A 184 1.28 9.07 -2.46
CA LEU A 184 1.27 10.54 -2.49
C LEU A 184 0.67 11.07 -3.80
N TRP A 185 0.93 10.39 -4.92
CA TRP A 185 0.28 10.70 -6.19
C TRP A 185 -1.22 10.39 -6.17
N GLU A 186 -1.62 9.24 -5.65
CA GLU A 186 -3.04 8.86 -5.64
C GLU A 186 -3.86 9.77 -4.74
N LEU A 187 -3.36 10.06 -3.54
CA LEU A 187 -4.06 10.83 -2.52
C LEU A 187 -3.91 12.34 -2.67
N GLY A 188 -2.74 12.83 -3.06
CA GLY A 188 -2.43 14.26 -3.09
C GLY A 188 -2.15 14.81 -4.49
N LYS A 189 -2.04 13.96 -5.51
CA LYS A 189 -1.53 14.34 -6.84
C LYS A 189 -0.17 15.05 -6.75
N ILE A 190 0.65 14.59 -5.80
CA ILE A 190 1.98 15.10 -5.51
C ILE A 190 2.99 14.27 -6.29
N ASP A 191 3.76 14.91 -7.16
CA ASP A 191 4.88 14.30 -7.86
C ASP A 191 6.20 14.73 -7.20
N ILE A 192 6.89 13.78 -6.57
CA ILE A 192 8.18 14.01 -5.89
C ILE A 192 9.15 12.91 -6.25
N GLY A 193 10.46 13.21 -6.23
CA GLY A 193 11.49 12.20 -6.41
C GLY A 193 11.61 11.27 -5.20
N LEU A 194 12.09 10.04 -5.41
CA LEU A 194 12.36 9.09 -4.31
C LEU A 194 13.34 9.64 -3.27
N GLY A 195 14.26 10.53 -3.68
CA GLY A 195 15.21 11.19 -2.78
C GLY A 195 14.54 12.09 -1.73
N THR A 196 13.30 12.53 -1.96
CA THR A 196 12.51 13.34 -1.02
C THR A 196 11.87 12.48 0.10
N LEU A 197 11.84 11.15 -0.06
CA LEU A 197 11.26 10.20 0.90
C LEU A 197 12.28 9.61 1.88
N VAL A 198 13.58 9.94 1.72
CA VAL A 198 14.71 9.39 2.48
C VAL A 198 14.99 10.20 3.74
#